data_AF-A0A1B6Q2S0-F1
#
_entry.id   AF-A0A1B6Q2S0-F1
#
_cell.length_a   1.000
_cell.length_b   1.000
_cell.length_c   1.000
_cell.angle_alpha   90.00
_cell.angle_beta   90.00
_cell.angle_gamma   90.00
#
_symmetry.space_group_name_H-M   'P 1'
#
loop_
_entity.id
_entity.type
_entity.pdbx_description
1 polymer ?
#
loop_
_entity_poly.entity_id
_entity_poly.type
_entity_poly.pdbx_seq_one_letter_code
_entity_poly.pdbx_strand_id
1 'polypeptide(L)'
;MASCTTHTIQLCVIVLLAVTYMHVPATAIIVVPSSNCYTFDNESRLVDFTHLVGKVFEYKEQGSLPSDLVVEFCKDVQKRSQEGGYLEFGRFVSFRSFLTGSDPIDYIQKMHNGDLVHCETTFKKMGRTAQVNIICGHCSNKVCKDEQGCICSISYHERMCRVIVELAIPCVKSGPRVFKGFTVGFHPRSSEIVYNGFTQFGFEQPHHGFSFQTEQIHVSLYLSAKSSLSGLIGKPTFKVNPVKGLGVTLVGFNGAMPSTLSPTVLNVNWRCEIARTNPYEVNIFIPVEGYDPIEFTLTKKCGSLSCQAYFVAEGSSTKLARSICTV
;
A
#
# COMPACT_ATOMS: atom_id res chain seq x y z
N MET A 1 5.52 58.44 -24.07
CA MET A 1 5.80 56.99 -24.05
C MET A 1 6.00 56.55 -22.61
N ALA A 2 5.06 55.80 -22.03
CA ALA A 2 5.25 54.87 -20.89
C ALA A 2 3.89 54.56 -20.24
N SER A 3 3.20 53.52 -20.72
CA SER A 3 2.10 52.87 -20.01
C SER A 3 2.05 51.41 -20.45
N CYS A 4 3.06 50.63 -20.06
CA CYS A 4 3.14 49.20 -20.41
C CYS A 4 4.11 48.43 -19.48
N THR A 5 4.02 48.62 -18.17
CA THR A 5 4.95 47.95 -17.23
C THR A 5 4.27 47.18 -16.10
N THR A 6 3.12 47.60 -15.59
CA THR A 6 2.48 46.94 -14.44
C THR A 6 1.77 45.63 -14.78
N HIS A 7 1.08 45.55 -15.93
CA HIS A 7 0.31 44.37 -16.31
C HIS A 7 1.20 43.17 -16.67
N THR A 8 2.34 43.43 -17.32
CA THR A 8 3.33 42.44 -17.72
C THR A 8 4.06 41.85 -16.52
N ILE A 9 4.37 42.66 -15.51
CA ILE A 9 5.00 42.20 -14.26
C ILE A 9 4.02 41.31 -13.47
N GLN A 10 2.75 41.68 -13.41
CA GLN A 10 1.73 40.91 -12.68
C GLN A 10 1.48 39.54 -13.34
N LEU A 11 1.46 39.47 -14.67
CA LEU A 11 1.41 38.21 -15.41
C LEU A 11 2.65 37.34 -15.18
N CYS A 12 3.86 37.92 -15.19
CA CYS A 12 5.09 37.18 -14.90
C CYS A 12 5.09 36.60 -13.48
N VAL A 13 4.59 37.35 -12.47
CA VAL A 13 4.48 36.86 -11.09
C VAL A 13 3.48 35.71 -10.98
N ILE A 14 2.33 35.80 -11.66
CA ILE A 14 1.34 34.71 -11.69
C ILE A 14 1.91 33.45 -12.37
N VAL A 15 2.62 33.61 -13.48
CA VAL A 15 3.26 32.49 -14.18
C VAL A 15 4.37 31.87 -13.34
N LEU A 16 5.20 32.68 -12.67
CA LEU A 16 6.23 32.18 -11.76
C LEU A 16 5.62 31.44 -10.56
N LEU A 17 4.55 31.98 -9.96
CA LEU A 17 3.81 31.30 -8.90
C LEU A 17 3.21 29.98 -9.40
N ALA A 18 2.59 29.95 -10.58
CA ALA A 18 2.05 28.74 -11.18
C ALA A 18 3.14 27.70 -11.49
N VAL A 19 4.30 28.11 -12.02
CA VAL A 19 5.44 27.24 -12.29
C VAL A 19 6.04 26.69 -10.99
N THR A 20 6.15 27.51 -9.94
CA THR A 20 6.61 27.03 -8.62
C THR A 20 5.60 26.08 -7.97
N TYR A 21 4.30 26.28 -8.17
CA TYR A 21 3.25 25.39 -7.65
C TYR A 21 3.21 24.06 -8.42
N MET A 22 3.51 24.08 -9.73
CA MET A 22 3.64 22.90 -10.59
C MET A 22 4.97 22.13 -10.39
N HIS A 23 5.93 22.70 -9.65
CA HIS A 23 7.22 22.08 -9.36
C HIS A 23 7.38 21.61 -7.91
N VAL A 24 6.32 21.63 -7.10
CA VAL A 24 6.30 20.79 -5.91
C VAL A 24 6.04 19.38 -6.41
N PRO A 25 7.01 18.45 -6.40
CA PRO A 25 6.67 17.05 -6.57
C PRO A 25 5.69 16.75 -5.44
N ALA A 26 4.43 16.54 -5.80
CA ALA A 26 3.51 15.87 -4.92
C ALA A 26 4.15 14.50 -4.69
N THR A 27 4.88 14.34 -3.59
CA THR A 27 5.32 13.04 -3.13
C THR A 27 4.03 12.30 -2.79
N ALA A 28 3.54 11.53 -3.75
CA ALA A 28 2.35 10.74 -3.55
C ALA A 28 2.70 9.70 -2.49
N ILE A 29 1.94 9.68 -1.39
CA ILE A 29 2.03 8.62 -0.39
C ILE A 29 1.87 7.29 -1.12
N ILE A 30 2.85 6.40 -0.97
CA ILE A 30 2.78 5.07 -1.57
C ILE A 30 1.88 4.20 -0.70
N VAL A 31 0.59 4.19 -1.06
CA VAL A 31 -0.42 3.38 -0.38
C VAL A 31 -0.30 1.93 -0.84
N VAL A 32 -0.57 0.99 0.06
CA VAL A 32 -0.72 -0.42 -0.30
C VAL A 32 -1.78 -0.57 -1.41
N PRO A 33 -1.53 -1.37 -2.46
CA PRO A 33 -2.52 -1.60 -3.51
C PRO A 33 -3.83 -2.17 -2.94
N SER A 34 -4.95 -1.87 -3.62
CA SER A 34 -6.29 -2.31 -3.19
C SER A 34 -6.52 -3.82 -3.32
N SER A 35 -5.63 -4.52 -4.02
CA SER A 35 -5.62 -5.97 -4.14
C SER A 35 -4.25 -6.54 -3.81
N ASN A 36 -4.18 -7.85 -3.55
CA ASN A 36 -2.90 -8.54 -3.42
C ASN A 36 -2.24 -8.86 -4.78
N CYS A 37 -2.81 -8.40 -5.90
CA CYS A 37 -2.35 -8.68 -7.25
C CYS A 37 -1.32 -7.64 -7.71
N TYR A 38 -0.19 -7.62 -7.04
CA TYR A 38 0.93 -6.77 -7.41
C TYR A 38 2.25 -7.49 -7.15
N THR A 39 3.30 -6.99 -7.78
CA THR A 39 4.67 -7.45 -7.58
C THR A 39 5.62 -6.25 -7.65
N PHE A 40 6.91 -6.52 -7.76
CA PHE A 40 7.92 -5.51 -7.97
C PHE A 40 8.89 -5.92 -9.07
N ASP A 41 9.38 -4.94 -9.81
CA ASP A 41 10.49 -5.14 -10.74
C ASP A 41 11.85 -5.24 -10.01
N ASN A 42 12.91 -5.40 -10.81
CA ASN A 42 14.28 -5.54 -10.32
C ASN A 42 14.77 -4.28 -9.59
N GLU A 43 14.24 -3.11 -9.94
CA GLU A 43 14.53 -1.82 -9.34
C GLU A 43 13.72 -1.58 -8.05
N SER A 44 12.88 -2.53 -7.63
CA SER A 44 11.94 -2.41 -6.50
C SER A 44 10.84 -1.38 -6.70
N ARG A 45 10.44 -1.12 -7.94
CA ARG A 45 9.24 -0.36 -8.26
C ARG A 45 8.02 -1.26 -8.20
N LEU A 46 6.91 -0.70 -7.72
CA LEU A 46 5.62 -1.39 -7.68
C LEU A 46 5.12 -1.68 -9.09
N VAL A 47 4.68 -2.91 -9.35
CA VAL A 47 3.99 -3.31 -10.58
C VAL A 47 2.62 -3.83 -10.17
N ASP A 48 1.59 -3.03 -10.45
CA ASP A 48 0.22 -3.29 -10.00
C ASP A 48 -0.63 -3.92 -11.11
N PHE A 49 -1.06 -5.16 -10.89
CA PHE A 49 -1.93 -5.91 -11.78
C PHE A 49 -3.39 -5.93 -11.30
N THR A 50 -3.79 -5.05 -10.39
CA THR A 50 -5.15 -5.00 -9.84
C THR A 50 -6.23 -4.95 -10.94
N HIS A 51 -5.96 -4.25 -12.05
CA HIS A 51 -6.88 -4.17 -13.19
C HIS A 51 -7.13 -5.51 -13.92
N LEU A 52 -6.28 -6.51 -13.70
CA LEU A 52 -6.40 -7.86 -14.28
C LEU A 52 -6.95 -8.90 -13.30
N VAL A 53 -7.27 -8.51 -12.07
CA VAL A 53 -7.80 -9.43 -11.07
C VAL A 53 -9.11 -10.05 -11.57
N GLY A 54 -9.17 -11.39 -11.55
CA GLY A 54 -10.34 -12.14 -11.98
C GLY A 54 -10.53 -12.23 -13.49
N LYS A 55 -9.60 -11.69 -14.29
CA LYS A 55 -9.65 -11.87 -15.74
C LYS A 55 -9.37 -13.32 -16.11
N VAL A 56 -10.14 -13.81 -17.07
CA VAL A 56 -10.13 -15.23 -17.47
C VAL A 56 -9.41 -15.35 -18.79
N PHE A 57 -8.38 -16.19 -18.82
CA PHE A 57 -7.65 -16.56 -20.02
C PHE A 57 -7.91 -18.03 -20.31
N GLU A 58 -8.53 -18.31 -21.44
CA GLU A 58 -8.81 -19.67 -21.90
C GLU A 58 -7.83 -20.07 -22.99
N TYR A 59 -7.32 -21.30 -22.90
CA TYR A 59 -6.57 -21.92 -23.98
C TYR A 59 -7.44 -22.96 -24.67
N LYS A 60 -7.58 -22.82 -25.99
CA LYS A 60 -8.23 -23.79 -26.86
C LYS A 60 -7.17 -24.31 -27.83
N GLU A 61 -6.89 -25.61 -27.75
CA GLU A 61 -6.11 -26.25 -28.80
C GLU A 61 -6.94 -26.27 -30.09
N GLN A 62 -6.28 -26.10 -31.23
CA GLN A 62 -6.97 -25.92 -32.50
C GLN A 62 -7.63 -27.25 -32.90
N GLY A 63 -8.94 -27.37 -32.69
CA GLY A 63 -9.72 -28.58 -33.00
C GLY A 63 -10.40 -29.26 -31.81
N SER A 64 -10.24 -28.77 -30.57
CA SER A 64 -10.92 -29.30 -29.38
C SER A 64 -12.09 -28.43 -28.88
N LEU A 65 -13.11 -29.09 -28.33
CA LEU A 65 -14.21 -28.54 -27.52
C LEU A 65 -14.37 -29.47 -26.31
N PRO A 66 -14.47 -28.99 -25.05
CA PRO A 66 -14.30 -27.62 -24.52
C PRO A 66 -12.83 -27.24 -24.17
N SER A 67 -12.58 -25.98 -23.76
CA SER A 67 -11.25 -25.45 -23.40
C SER A 67 -10.52 -26.31 -22.35
N ASP A 68 -9.31 -26.78 -22.68
CA ASP A 68 -8.56 -27.72 -21.84
C ASP A 68 -7.90 -27.08 -20.60
N LEU A 69 -7.71 -25.75 -20.63
CA LEU A 69 -7.12 -25.01 -19.52
C LEU A 69 -7.65 -23.58 -19.42
N VAL A 70 -7.89 -23.16 -18.17
CA VAL A 70 -8.36 -21.81 -17.81
C VAL A 70 -7.47 -21.24 -16.72
N VAL A 71 -7.07 -19.99 -16.88
CA VAL A 71 -6.38 -19.20 -15.85
C VAL A 71 -7.28 -18.03 -15.46
N GLU A 72 -7.68 -17.96 -14.19
CA GLU A 72 -8.24 -16.75 -13.58
C GLU A 72 -7.10 -15.98 -12.90
N PHE A 73 -6.77 -14.79 -13.39
CA PHE A 73 -5.55 -14.10 -12.97
C PHE A 73 -5.70 -13.49 -11.57
N CYS A 74 -4.73 -13.77 -10.69
CA CYS A 74 -4.72 -13.32 -9.29
C CYS A 74 -5.97 -13.67 -8.48
N LYS A 75 -6.69 -14.72 -8.86
CA LYS A 75 -7.92 -15.12 -8.19
C LYS A 75 -8.17 -16.60 -8.44
N ASP A 76 -8.82 -17.26 -7.49
CA ASP A 76 -9.19 -18.66 -7.64
C ASP A 76 -10.30 -18.79 -8.68
N VAL A 77 -10.26 -19.86 -9.50
CA VAL A 77 -11.28 -20.13 -10.51
C VAL A 77 -12.61 -20.44 -9.82
N GLN A 78 -13.65 -19.62 -10.08
CA GLN A 78 -14.96 -19.76 -9.40
C GLN A 78 -16.03 -20.45 -10.25
N LYS A 79 -15.82 -20.60 -11.57
CA LYS A 79 -16.80 -21.19 -12.49
C LYS A 79 -16.51 -22.67 -12.71
N ARG A 80 -17.54 -23.51 -12.53
CA ARG A 80 -17.50 -24.95 -12.85
C ARG A 80 -17.95 -25.18 -14.30
N SER A 81 -17.29 -26.10 -14.99
CA SER A 81 -17.84 -26.67 -16.23
C SER A 81 -19.15 -27.42 -15.91
N GLN A 82 -20.12 -27.38 -16.81
CA GLN A 82 -21.49 -27.87 -16.50
C GLN A 82 -21.61 -29.39 -16.38
N GLU A 83 -20.64 -30.18 -16.86
CA GLU A 83 -20.82 -31.64 -16.99
C GLU A 83 -19.69 -32.51 -16.42
N GLY A 84 -18.54 -31.96 -15.99
CA GLY A 84 -17.38 -32.78 -15.58
C GLY A 84 -16.54 -32.28 -14.39
N GLY A 85 -16.92 -31.16 -13.76
CA GLY A 85 -16.05 -30.52 -12.78
C GLY A 85 -14.80 -29.90 -13.41
N TYR A 86 -13.81 -29.55 -12.59
CA TYR A 86 -12.50 -29.07 -13.05
C TYR A 86 -11.41 -29.65 -12.15
N LEU A 87 -10.20 -29.75 -12.71
CA LEU A 87 -9.01 -30.15 -11.97
C LEU A 87 -8.28 -28.89 -11.50
N GLU A 88 -8.21 -28.67 -10.19
CA GLU A 88 -7.58 -27.49 -9.60
C GLU A 88 -6.06 -27.67 -9.58
N PHE A 89 -5.31 -26.84 -10.32
CA PHE A 89 -3.85 -26.90 -10.31
C PHE A 89 -3.20 -26.05 -9.21
N GLY A 90 -3.93 -25.12 -8.61
CA GLY A 90 -3.41 -24.33 -7.50
C GLY A 90 -4.25 -23.09 -7.23
N ARG A 91 -4.00 -22.50 -6.06
CA ARG A 91 -4.68 -21.30 -5.54
C ARG A 91 -3.76 -20.10 -5.52
N PHE A 92 -4.33 -18.93 -5.75
CA PHE A 92 -3.62 -17.67 -5.56
C PHE A 92 -3.75 -17.21 -4.12
N VAL A 93 -2.61 -16.96 -3.45
CA VAL A 93 -2.61 -16.57 -2.03
C VAL A 93 -2.41 -15.07 -1.87
N SER A 94 -1.34 -14.51 -2.43
CA SER A 94 -1.01 -13.09 -2.26
C SER A 94 0.11 -12.62 -3.20
N PHE A 95 0.56 -11.36 -3.05
CA PHE A 95 1.74 -10.81 -3.72
C PHE A 95 3.01 -11.67 -3.56
N ARG A 96 3.12 -12.47 -2.48
CA ARG A 96 4.25 -13.39 -2.25
C ARG A 96 4.29 -14.56 -3.25
N SER A 97 3.21 -14.76 -3.99
CA SER A 97 3.14 -15.71 -5.10
C SER A 97 3.89 -15.22 -6.34
N PHE A 98 4.27 -13.95 -6.40
CA PHE A 98 5.02 -13.42 -7.53
C PHE A 98 6.53 -13.49 -7.32
N LEU A 99 7.24 -13.73 -8.42
CA LEU A 99 8.69 -13.62 -8.54
C LEU A 99 9.02 -12.82 -9.81
N THR A 100 10.17 -12.17 -9.82
CA THR A 100 10.71 -11.60 -11.06
C THR A 100 11.22 -12.73 -11.94
N GLY A 101 10.89 -12.68 -13.23
CA GLY A 101 11.38 -13.61 -14.22
C GLY A 101 12.77 -13.26 -14.75
N SER A 102 13.20 -14.02 -15.74
CA SER A 102 14.36 -13.75 -16.57
C SER A 102 13.92 -13.79 -18.02
N ASP A 103 14.41 -12.84 -18.84
CA ASP A 103 14.13 -12.71 -20.28
C ASP A 103 14.06 -14.09 -20.98
N PRO A 104 12.94 -14.46 -21.62
CA PRO A 104 11.80 -13.62 -22.06
C PRO A 104 10.65 -13.46 -21.07
N ILE A 105 10.79 -13.95 -19.84
CA ILE A 105 9.74 -13.89 -18.83
C ILE A 105 9.97 -12.68 -17.92
N ASP A 106 9.01 -11.77 -17.85
CA ASP A 106 9.09 -10.59 -16.98
C ASP A 106 8.73 -10.94 -15.52
N TYR A 107 7.66 -11.72 -15.33
CA TYR A 107 7.20 -12.08 -13.98
C TYR A 107 6.71 -13.53 -13.93
N ILE A 108 6.73 -14.13 -12.75
CA ILE A 108 6.26 -15.49 -12.52
C ILE A 108 5.25 -15.47 -11.39
N GLN A 109 4.02 -15.90 -11.65
CA GLN A 109 3.00 -16.15 -10.63
C GLN A 109 2.94 -17.64 -10.30
N LYS A 110 3.20 -17.97 -9.04
CA LYS A 110 3.14 -19.34 -8.52
C LYS A 110 1.84 -19.59 -7.77
N MET A 111 1.20 -20.70 -8.11
CA MET A 111 0.01 -21.19 -7.44
C MET A 111 0.29 -22.59 -6.87
N HIS A 112 -0.21 -22.85 -5.67
CA HIS A 112 0.06 -24.07 -4.91
C HIS A 112 -1.23 -24.61 -4.30
N ASN A 113 -1.18 -25.80 -3.71
CA ASN A 113 -2.30 -26.42 -3.01
C ASN A 113 -3.50 -26.73 -3.93
N GLY A 114 -3.21 -27.19 -5.16
CA GLY A 114 -4.23 -27.75 -6.04
C GLY A 114 -4.64 -29.16 -5.62
N ASP A 115 -5.45 -29.80 -6.45
CA ASP A 115 -5.97 -31.15 -6.22
C ASP A 115 -4.86 -32.19 -6.08
N LEU A 116 -5.11 -33.17 -5.22
CA LEU A 116 -4.15 -34.24 -4.89
C LEU A 116 -4.30 -35.50 -5.76
N VAL A 117 -5.46 -35.72 -6.39
CA VAL A 117 -5.78 -36.95 -7.13
C VAL A 117 -4.71 -37.24 -8.18
N HIS A 118 -4.08 -38.41 -8.23
CA HIS A 118 -2.93 -38.76 -9.11
C HIS A 118 -1.61 -38.00 -8.85
N CYS A 119 -1.54 -37.21 -7.78
CA CYS A 119 -0.37 -36.42 -7.38
C CYS A 119 0.07 -36.72 -5.94
N GLU A 120 -0.48 -37.77 -5.33
CA GLU A 120 -0.35 -38.11 -3.91
C GLU A 120 1.07 -38.54 -3.53
N THR A 121 1.86 -39.00 -4.50
CA THR A 121 3.21 -39.53 -4.31
C THR A 121 4.30 -38.46 -4.38
N THR A 122 3.96 -37.22 -4.72
CA THR A 122 4.95 -36.13 -4.80
C THR A 122 5.36 -35.60 -3.41
N PHE A 123 6.67 -35.38 -3.23
CA PHE A 123 7.37 -35.24 -1.95
C PHE A 123 6.89 -34.14 -0.96
N LYS A 124 5.94 -33.28 -1.31
CA LYS A 124 5.60 -32.12 -0.46
C LYS A 124 4.15 -31.98 -0.01
N LYS A 125 3.25 -32.94 -0.26
CA LYS A 125 1.80 -32.80 0.05
C LYS A 125 1.18 -31.47 -0.43
N MET A 126 1.81 -30.76 -1.36
CA MET A 126 1.35 -29.45 -1.84
C MET A 126 0.31 -29.58 -2.96
N GLY A 127 -0.12 -30.82 -3.27
CA GLY A 127 -1.00 -31.10 -4.38
C GLY A 127 -0.39 -30.71 -5.72
N ARG A 128 -1.26 -30.50 -6.70
CA ARG A 128 -0.86 -29.86 -7.95
C ARG A 128 -0.34 -28.44 -7.71
N THR A 129 0.51 -28.00 -8.64
CA THR A 129 1.00 -26.63 -8.68
C THR A 129 0.83 -26.03 -10.07
N ALA A 130 0.68 -24.71 -10.14
CA ALA A 130 0.73 -23.98 -11.39
C ALA A 130 1.80 -22.89 -11.34
N GLN A 131 2.43 -22.66 -12.48
CA GLN A 131 3.33 -21.54 -12.69
C GLN A 131 2.87 -20.79 -13.94
N VAL A 132 2.44 -19.54 -13.77
CA VAL A 132 2.11 -18.65 -14.87
C VAL A 132 3.33 -17.75 -15.12
N ASN A 133 4.01 -17.99 -16.23
CA ASN A 133 5.08 -17.16 -16.74
C ASN A 133 4.47 -16.00 -17.52
N ILE A 134 4.63 -14.79 -17.00
CA ILE A 134 4.05 -13.57 -17.53
C ILE A 134 5.05 -12.91 -18.47
N ILE A 135 4.62 -12.67 -19.69
CA ILE A 135 5.35 -11.95 -20.73
C ILE A 135 4.63 -10.63 -20.97
N CYS A 136 5.34 -9.52 -20.85
CA CYS A 136 4.80 -8.21 -21.13
C CYS A 136 4.75 -7.98 -22.63
N GLY A 137 3.54 -7.88 -23.18
CA GLY A 137 3.31 -7.65 -24.61
C GLY A 137 2.55 -8.78 -25.28
N HIS A 138 3.18 -9.44 -26.25
CA HIS A 138 2.50 -10.38 -27.16
C HIS A 138 3.26 -11.72 -27.26
N CYS A 139 2.55 -12.77 -27.62
CA CYS A 139 3.17 -14.07 -27.91
C CYS A 139 3.95 -13.99 -29.23
N SER A 140 5.16 -14.57 -29.26
CA SER A 140 6.05 -14.54 -30.44
C SER A 140 5.43 -15.13 -31.71
N ASN A 141 4.49 -16.09 -31.57
CA ASN A 141 3.91 -16.86 -32.69
C ASN A 141 2.40 -16.64 -32.89
N LYS A 142 1.75 -15.80 -32.07
CA LYS A 142 0.29 -15.59 -32.11
C LYS A 142 -0.04 -14.14 -31.72
N VAL A 143 -0.84 -13.47 -32.54
CA VAL A 143 -1.45 -12.20 -32.14
C VAL A 143 -2.58 -12.52 -31.15
N CYS A 144 -2.45 -12.05 -29.91
CA CYS A 144 -3.54 -12.14 -28.94
C CYS A 144 -4.76 -11.43 -29.53
N LYS A 145 -5.88 -12.15 -29.64
CA LYS A 145 -7.15 -11.60 -30.15
C LYS A 145 -7.82 -10.65 -29.16
N ASP A 146 -7.47 -10.76 -27.88
CA ASP A 146 -7.97 -9.93 -26.79
C ASP A 146 -6.89 -8.90 -26.43
N GLU A 147 -7.30 -7.63 -26.29
CA GLU A 147 -6.44 -6.54 -25.80
C GLU A 147 -5.90 -6.81 -24.40
N GLN A 148 -6.56 -7.69 -23.63
CA GLN A 148 -6.19 -8.05 -22.26
C GLN A 148 -5.09 -9.13 -22.19
N GLY A 149 -4.73 -9.76 -23.31
CA GLY A 149 -3.70 -10.80 -23.36
C GLY A 149 -4.21 -12.18 -23.75
N CYS A 150 -3.30 -13.16 -23.84
CA CYS A 150 -3.63 -14.52 -24.22
C CYS A 150 -2.57 -15.54 -23.76
N ILE A 151 -2.97 -16.81 -23.66
CA ILE A 151 -2.06 -17.91 -23.37
C ILE A 151 -1.25 -18.26 -24.64
N CYS A 152 0.07 -18.16 -24.55
CA CYS A 152 1.01 -18.45 -25.63
C CYS A 152 1.25 -19.96 -25.77
N SER A 153 1.53 -20.62 -24.65
CA SER A 153 1.86 -22.03 -24.60
C SER A 153 1.50 -22.63 -23.23
N ILE A 154 1.35 -23.95 -23.20
CA ILE A 154 1.12 -24.72 -21.99
C ILE A 154 2.08 -25.91 -22.00
N SER A 155 2.68 -26.19 -20.85
CA SER A 155 3.52 -27.37 -20.62
C SER A 155 3.08 -28.08 -19.35
N TYR A 156 2.86 -29.39 -19.44
CA TYR A 156 2.51 -30.25 -18.31
C TYR A 156 3.72 -31.08 -17.88
N HIS A 157 4.07 -30.97 -16.61
CA HIS A 157 5.07 -31.80 -15.95
C HIS A 157 4.39 -32.82 -15.05
N GLU A 158 3.94 -33.93 -15.63
CA GLU A 158 3.17 -34.98 -14.93
C GLU A 158 3.87 -35.49 -13.66
N ARG A 159 5.17 -35.78 -13.74
CA ARG A 159 5.97 -36.27 -12.59
C ARG A 159 6.02 -35.30 -11.41
N MET A 160 5.89 -34.01 -11.67
CA MET A 160 5.91 -32.95 -10.65
C MET A 160 4.52 -32.41 -10.35
N CYS A 161 3.48 -32.95 -11.01
CA CYS A 161 2.11 -32.46 -10.93
C CYS A 161 2.01 -30.94 -11.10
N ARG A 162 2.75 -30.43 -12.08
CA ARG A 162 2.90 -29.00 -12.32
C ARG A 162 2.50 -28.63 -13.73
N VAL A 163 1.67 -27.61 -13.86
CA VAL A 163 1.43 -26.95 -15.15
C VAL A 163 2.21 -25.65 -15.23
N ILE A 164 2.83 -25.40 -16.38
CA ILE A 164 3.46 -24.12 -16.72
C ILE A 164 2.64 -23.51 -17.85
N VAL A 165 2.22 -22.27 -17.65
CA VAL A 165 1.46 -21.50 -18.63
C VAL A 165 2.29 -20.28 -18.99
N GLU A 166 2.56 -20.06 -20.27
CA GLU A 166 3.10 -18.80 -20.74
C GLU A 166 1.95 -17.88 -21.14
N LEU A 167 1.83 -16.75 -20.45
CA LEU A 167 0.75 -15.81 -20.59
C LEU A 167 1.31 -14.46 -21.02
N ALA A 168 0.91 -13.97 -22.20
CA ALA A 168 1.22 -12.62 -22.63
C ALA A 168 0.09 -11.67 -22.21
N ILE A 169 0.43 -10.59 -21.50
CA ILE A 169 -0.52 -9.55 -21.05
C ILE A 169 0.06 -8.15 -21.29
N PRO A 170 -0.79 -7.11 -21.41
CA PRO A 170 -0.33 -5.73 -21.34
C PRO A 170 0.15 -5.44 -19.91
N CYS A 171 1.46 -5.33 -19.71
CA CYS A 171 1.99 -4.91 -18.41
C CYS A 171 1.84 -3.40 -18.20
N VAL A 172 1.55 -3.02 -16.96
CA VAL A 172 1.54 -1.61 -16.55
C VAL A 172 2.97 -1.10 -16.43
N LYS A 173 3.16 0.19 -16.68
CA LYS A 173 4.43 0.85 -16.39
C LYS A 173 4.76 0.73 -14.90
N SER A 174 6.02 0.48 -14.59
CA SER A 174 6.52 0.45 -13.21
C SER A 174 6.17 1.73 -12.47
N GLY A 175 5.62 1.58 -11.27
CA GLY A 175 5.21 2.65 -10.38
C GLY A 175 6.36 3.25 -9.54
N PRO A 176 6.02 3.83 -8.37
CA PRO A 176 7.02 4.40 -7.46
C PRO A 176 7.91 3.32 -6.84
N ARG A 177 9.10 3.73 -6.38
CA ARG A 177 10.11 2.82 -5.83
C ARG A 177 9.84 2.58 -4.35
N VAL A 178 9.59 1.34 -3.98
CA VAL A 178 9.16 0.98 -2.63
C VAL A 178 10.33 0.46 -1.80
N PHE A 179 10.51 1.01 -0.61
CA PHE A 179 11.53 0.56 0.34
C PHE A 179 11.04 -0.65 1.15
N LYS A 180 11.24 -1.84 0.58
CA LYS A 180 10.80 -3.12 1.16
C LYS A 180 11.50 -3.43 2.49
N GLY A 181 10.75 -4.02 3.41
CA GLY A 181 11.26 -4.50 4.69
C GLY A 181 11.38 -3.43 5.77
N PHE A 182 10.81 -2.25 5.54
CA PHE A 182 10.64 -1.21 6.55
C PHE A 182 9.20 -1.16 7.06
N THR A 183 9.05 -0.98 8.37
CA THR A 183 7.77 -0.95 9.07
C THR A 183 7.77 0.19 10.09
N VAL A 184 6.65 0.92 10.14
CA VAL A 184 6.31 1.87 11.21
C VAL A 184 5.01 1.42 11.83
N GLY A 185 4.96 1.31 13.16
CA GLY A 185 3.72 1.00 13.87
C GLY A 185 3.67 1.65 15.24
N PHE A 186 2.52 1.55 15.90
CA PHE A 186 2.36 2.09 17.26
C PHE A 186 3.10 1.25 18.29
N HIS A 187 3.70 1.90 19.28
CA HIS A 187 4.39 1.27 20.41
C HIS A 187 3.58 1.42 21.71
N PRO A 188 3.40 0.35 22.52
CA PRO A 188 3.82 -1.04 22.26
C PRO A 188 3.06 -1.65 21.07
N ARG A 189 3.69 -2.62 20.38
CA ARG A 189 3.27 -3.12 19.05
C ARG A 189 1.80 -3.49 19.01
N SER A 190 0.98 -2.68 18.34
CA SER A 190 -0.48 -2.89 18.21
C SER A 190 -0.93 -2.94 16.76
N SER A 191 -0.61 -1.92 15.96
CA SER A 191 -0.90 -1.88 14.52
C SER A 191 0.19 -1.17 13.73
N GLU A 192 0.39 -1.63 12.50
CA GLU A 192 1.30 -1.05 11.51
C GLU A 192 0.62 0.10 10.73
N ILE A 193 1.30 1.24 10.70
CA ILE A 193 0.94 2.43 9.90
C ILE A 193 1.58 2.31 8.51
N VAL A 194 2.83 1.87 8.49
CA VAL A 194 3.58 1.53 7.29
C VAL A 194 4.03 0.10 7.43
N TYR A 195 3.76 -0.73 6.43
CA TYR A 195 4.22 -2.11 6.38
C TYR A 195 4.94 -2.39 5.07
N ASN A 196 6.15 -2.91 5.16
CA ASN A 196 6.98 -3.27 4.01
C ASN A 196 7.17 -2.09 3.01
N GLY A 197 7.26 -0.86 3.52
CA GLY A 197 7.39 0.36 2.73
C GLY A 197 6.08 0.96 2.20
N PHE A 198 4.92 0.32 2.44
CA PHE A 198 3.62 0.85 2.05
C PHE A 198 2.88 1.47 3.23
N THR A 199 2.32 2.65 3.01
CA THR A 199 1.36 3.24 3.94
C THR A 199 0.06 2.43 3.90
N GLN A 200 -0.42 2.05 5.08
CA GLN A 200 -1.64 1.26 5.23
C GLN A 200 -2.87 2.17 5.10
N PHE A 201 -4.01 1.58 4.68
CA PHE A 201 -5.27 2.30 4.56
C PHE A 201 -5.67 3.00 5.86
N GLY A 202 -6.18 4.23 5.73
CA GLY A 202 -6.54 5.12 6.84
C GLY A 202 -5.40 6.03 7.30
N PHE A 203 -4.18 5.88 6.79
CA PHE A 203 -3.02 6.71 7.14
C PHE A 203 -2.46 7.49 5.94
N GLU A 204 -3.02 7.29 4.75
CA GLU A 204 -2.75 8.06 3.53
C GLU A 204 -3.41 9.44 3.54
N GLN A 205 -4.50 9.60 4.28
CA GLN A 205 -5.30 10.81 4.33
C GLN A 205 -5.85 11.04 5.74
N PRO A 206 -6.20 12.30 6.08
CA PRO A 206 -6.81 12.60 7.36
C PRO A 206 -8.15 11.88 7.51
N HIS A 207 -8.26 11.01 8.51
CA HIS A 207 -9.49 10.29 8.78
C HIS A 207 -9.91 10.48 10.25
N HIS A 208 -11.11 11.03 10.45
CA HIS A 208 -11.65 11.31 11.79
C HIS A 208 -11.72 10.08 12.72
N GLY A 209 -11.87 8.87 12.15
CA GLY A 209 -11.87 7.61 12.92
C GLY A 209 -10.51 7.24 13.52
N PHE A 210 -9.42 7.83 13.01
CA PHE A 210 -8.05 7.58 13.42
C PHE A 210 -7.39 8.87 13.97
N SER A 211 -8.15 9.61 14.79
CA SER A 211 -7.68 10.83 15.44
C SER A 211 -7.40 10.62 16.92
N PHE A 212 -6.23 11.07 17.36
CA PHE A 212 -5.87 11.12 18.76
C PHE A 212 -6.68 12.19 19.49
N GLN A 213 -7.22 11.84 20.66
CA GLN A 213 -8.06 12.73 21.46
C GLN A 213 -7.22 13.79 22.17
N THR A 214 -7.88 14.83 22.69
CA THR A 214 -7.24 16.01 23.31
C THR A 214 -6.23 15.59 24.39
N GLU A 215 -6.59 14.62 25.22
CA GLU A 215 -5.88 14.13 26.40
C GLU A 215 -4.59 13.36 26.04
N GLN A 216 -4.52 12.79 24.84
CA GLN A 216 -3.33 12.09 24.37
C GLN A 216 -2.28 13.13 23.97
N ILE A 217 -1.30 13.37 24.84
CA ILE A 217 -0.24 14.38 24.62
C ILE A 217 1.00 13.84 23.89
N HIS A 218 1.11 12.52 23.76
CA HIS A 218 2.17 11.89 22.99
C HIS A 218 1.73 10.55 22.41
N VAL A 219 2.41 10.13 21.34
CA VAL A 219 2.28 8.81 20.72
C VAL A 219 3.68 8.27 20.42
N SER A 220 3.94 7.02 20.79
CA SER A 220 5.19 6.35 20.48
C SER A 220 5.02 5.48 19.24
N LEU A 221 5.93 5.61 18.28
CA LEU A 221 6.01 4.80 17.08
C LEU A 221 7.27 3.93 17.14
N TYR A 222 7.18 2.66 16.80
CA TYR A 222 8.38 1.86 16.54
C TYR A 222 8.69 1.88 15.04
N LEU A 223 9.97 2.04 14.73
CA LEU A 223 10.53 1.94 13.38
C LEU A 223 11.38 0.67 13.35
N SER A 224 11.20 -0.15 12.32
CA SER A 224 11.97 -1.37 12.13
C SER A 224 12.29 -1.60 10.67
N ALA A 225 13.52 -2.01 10.38
CA ALA A 225 13.98 -2.29 9.03
C ALA A 225 14.78 -3.60 8.98
N LYS A 226 14.91 -4.19 7.79
CA LYS A 226 15.95 -5.21 7.55
C LYS A 226 17.32 -4.61 7.85
N SER A 227 18.14 -5.30 8.64
CA SER A 227 19.45 -4.79 9.09
C SER A 227 20.40 -4.42 7.94
N SER A 228 20.30 -5.09 6.79
CA SER A 228 21.11 -4.75 5.61
C SER A 228 20.72 -3.42 4.94
N LEU A 229 19.54 -2.89 5.24
CA LEU A 229 18.99 -1.67 4.64
C LEU A 229 18.80 -0.54 5.68
N SER A 230 19.00 -0.81 6.97
CA SER A 230 18.71 0.15 8.04
C SER A 230 19.55 1.42 7.96
N GLY A 231 20.74 1.34 7.36
CA GLY A 231 21.63 2.49 7.15
C GLY A 231 21.13 3.50 6.12
N LEU A 232 20.16 3.13 5.28
CA LEU A 232 19.59 4.04 4.27
C LEU A 232 18.51 4.95 4.85
N ILE A 233 18.06 4.70 6.08
CA ILE A 233 16.94 5.42 6.70
C ILE A 233 17.46 6.69 7.35
N GLY A 234 17.02 7.83 6.82
CA GLY A 234 17.35 9.13 7.36
C GLY A 234 16.42 9.56 8.51
N LYS A 235 16.76 10.72 9.09
CA LYS A 235 16.03 11.28 10.23
C LYS A 235 14.59 11.68 9.83
N PRO A 236 13.56 11.22 10.56
CA PRO A 236 12.19 11.64 10.32
C PRO A 236 11.98 13.14 10.48
N THR A 237 11.13 13.72 9.63
CA THR A 237 10.67 15.11 9.67
C THR A 237 9.15 15.17 9.63
N PHE A 238 8.55 16.33 9.88
CA PHE A 238 7.09 16.45 9.87
C PHE A 238 6.61 17.81 9.33
N LYS A 239 5.36 17.85 8.89
CA LYS A 239 4.60 19.08 8.59
C LYS A 239 3.26 19.02 9.30
N VAL A 240 2.81 20.16 9.82
CA VAL A 240 1.53 20.28 10.53
C VAL A 240 0.56 21.13 9.72
N ASN A 241 -0.67 20.65 9.57
CA ASN A 241 -1.74 21.38 8.92
C ASN A 241 -2.98 21.49 9.84
N PRO A 242 -3.48 22.72 10.10
CA PRO A 242 -2.82 23.99 9.79
C PRO A 242 -1.59 24.24 10.66
N VAL A 243 -0.70 25.09 10.15
CA VAL A 243 0.62 25.36 10.72
C VAL A 243 0.56 25.94 12.15
N LYS A 244 -0.51 26.65 12.50
CA LYS A 244 -0.68 27.27 13.84
C LYS A 244 -1.71 26.53 14.67
N GLY A 245 -1.44 26.39 15.97
CA GLY A 245 -2.39 25.87 16.95
C GLY A 245 -2.09 24.48 17.50
N LEU A 246 -1.08 23.79 16.95
CA LEU A 246 -0.55 22.54 17.47
C LEU A 246 0.98 22.57 17.44
N GLY A 247 1.60 22.56 18.62
CA GLY A 247 3.04 22.34 18.74
C GLY A 247 3.35 20.85 18.64
N VAL A 248 4.28 20.46 17.76
CA VAL A 248 4.69 19.05 17.58
C VAL A 248 6.20 18.94 17.69
N THR A 249 6.68 17.90 18.38
CA THR A 249 8.10 17.60 18.54
C THR A 249 8.34 16.10 18.38
N LEU A 250 9.35 15.73 17.58
CA LEU A 250 9.80 14.36 17.40
C LEU A 250 11.05 14.07 18.26
N VAL A 251 11.02 12.99 19.04
CA VAL A 251 12.12 12.59 19.96
C VAL A 251 12.42 11.10 19.79
N GLY A 252 13.68 10.68 19.94
CA GLY A 252 14.07 9.26 20.00
C GLY A 252 14.87 8.74 18.81
N PHE A 253 14.96 9.50 17.72
CA PHE A 253 15.84 9.18 16.58
C PHE A 253 17.23 9.81 16.75
N ASN A 254 18.05 9.21 17.63
CA ASN A 254 19.39 9.72 18.02
C ASN A 254 20.53 9.12 17.17
N GLY A 255 20.28 8.85 15.88
CA GLY A 255 21.26 8.20 14.98
C GLY A 255 21.33 6.67 15.11
N ALA A 256 20.56 6.07 16.02
CA ALA A 256 20.38 4.62 16.08
C ALA A 256 19.55 4.15 14.87
N MET A 257 20.17 3.34 14.02
CA MET A 257 19.53 2.77 12.83
C MET A 257 18.48 1.72 13.24
N PRO A 258 17.21 1.86 12.83
CA PRO A 258 16.16 0.92 13.21
C PRO A 258 16.40 -0.44 12.55
N SER A 259 16.43 -1.51 13.33
CA SER A 259 16.53 -2.89 12.82
C SER A 259 15.40 -3.77 13.35
N THR A 260 15.25 -4.97 12.79
CA THR A 260 14.30 -5.98 13.29
C THR A 260 14.62 -6.45 14.71
N LEU A 261 15.90 -6.53 15.06
CA LEU A 261 16.36 -6.96 16.39
C LEU A 261 16.43 -5.80 17.39
N SER A 262 16.57 -4.57 16.91
CA SER A 262 16.61 -3.37 17.74
C SER A 262 15.81 -2.25 17.06
N PRO A 263 14.48 -2.26 17.19
CA PRO A 263 13.62 -1.21 16.67
C PRO A 263 13.92 0.14 17.34
N THR A 264 13.82 1.23 16.58
CA THR A 264 13.95 2.59 17.13
C THR A 264 12.58 3.11 17.53
N VAL A 265 12.44 3.66 18.74
CA VAL A 265 11.19 4.28 19.19
C VAL A 265 11.25 5.78 18.91
N LEU A 266 10.30 6.26 18.11
CA LEU A 266 10.07 7.67 17.80
C LEU A 266 8.84 8.16 18.59
N ASN A 267 9.05 9.07 19.52
CA ASN A 267 7.97 9.73 20.25
C ASN A 267 7.53 10.98 19.50
N VAL A 268 6.25 11.01 19.13
CA VAL A 268 5.55 12.17 18.61
C VAL A 268 4.87 12.85 19.79
N ASN A 269 5.46 13.93 20.28
CA ASN A 269 4.89 14.75 21.35
C ASN A 269 4.11 15.89 20.71
N TRP A 270 2.92 16.18 21.23
CA TRP A 270 2.11 17.28 20.71
C TRP A 270 1.39 18.04 21.82
N ARG A 271 1.25 19.35 21.62
CA ARG A 271 0.60 20.28 22.55
C ARG A 271 -0.43 21.10 21.81
N CYS A 272 -1.68 20.97 22.22
CA CYS A 272 -2.77 21.79 21.71
C CYS A 272 -2.64 23.22 22.23
N GLU A 273 -2.56 24.18 21.31
CA GLU A 273 -2.55 25.61 21.63
C GLU A 273 -3.88 26.27 21.30
N ILE A 274 -4.52 25.82 20.21
CA ILE A 274 -5.81 26.34 19.74
C ILE A 274 -6.78 25.18 19.59
N ALA A 275 -7.92 25.27 20.27
CA ALA A 275 -9.02 24.33 20.13
C ALA A 275 -9.75 24.54 18.78
N ARG A 276 -10.19 23.43 18.16
CA ARG A 276 -10.89 23.45 16.87
C ARG A 276 -11.74 22.21 16.66
N THR A 277 -12.76 22.37 15.81
CA THR A 277 -13.69 21.31 15.45
C THR A 277 -13.04 20.23 14.58
N ASN A 278 -12.25 20.64 13.59
CA ASN A 278 -11.52 19.73 12.70
C ASN A 278 -10.18 19.33 13.32
N PRO A 279 -9.72 18.08 13.17
CA PRO A 279 -8.42 17.66 13.68
C PRO A 279 -7.28 18.38 12.94
N TYR A 280 -6.15 18.53 13.62
CA TYR A 280 -4.87 18.85 13.00
C TYR A 280 -4.30 17.62 12.31
N GLU A 281 -3.60 17.83 11.21
CA GLU A 281 -2.91 16.80 10.43
C GLU A 281 -1.42 16.94 10.68
N VAL A 282 -0.77 15.82 10.96
CA VAL A 282 0.67 15.74 11.18
C VAL A 282 1.23 14.74 10.17
N ASN A 283 1.75 15.25 9.07
CA ASN A 283 2.37 14.45 8.03
C ASN A 283 3.81 14.17 8.43
N ILE A 284 4.16 12.90 8.59
CA ILE A 284 5.49 12.47 8.98
C ILE A 284 6.18 11.91 7.74
N PHE A 285 7.40 12.38 7.48
CA PHE A 285 8.23 12.02 6.34
C PHE A 285 9.50 11.34 6.83
N ILE A 286 9.78 10.14 6.33
CA ILE A 286 10.98 9.37 6.62
C ILE A 286 11.78 9.26 5.33
N PRO A 287 12.87 10.03 5.17
CA PRO A 287 13.70 9.96 3.97
C PRO A 287 14.44 8.62 3.92
N VAL A 288 14.58 8.06 2.73
CA VAL A 288 15.32 6.83 2.48
C VAL A 288 16.25 7.03 1.28
N GLU A 289 17.53 6.77 1.45
CA GLU A 289 18.53 6.98 0.40
C GLU A 289 18.26 6.06 -0.81
N GLY A 290 18.08 6.67 -1.99
CA GLY A 290 17.83 5.96 -3.24
C GLY A 290 16.37 5.49 -3.44
N TYR A 291 15.44 5.85 -2.55
CA TYR A 291 14.02 5.51 -2.64
C TYR A 291 13.14 6.75 -2.51
N ASP A 292 11.88 6.60 -2.89
CA ASP A 292 10.86 7.60 -2.55
C ASP A 292 10.68 7.64 -1.01
N PRO A 293 10.51 8.84 -0.42
CA PRO A 293 10.37 8.96 1.03
C PRO A 293 9.08 8.28 1.50
N ILE A 294 9.14 7.73 2.71
CA ILE A 294 7.98 7.10 3.34
C ILE A 294 7.19 8.19 4.05
N GLU A 295 5.91 8.32 3.70
CA GLU A 295 5.03 9.37 4.21
C GLU A 295 3.72 8.77 4.75
N PHE A 296 3.29 9.26 5.91
CA PHE A 296 2.00 8.91 6.51
C PHE A 296 1.46 10.07 7.36
N THR A 297 0.16 10.09 7.55
CA THR A 297 -0.54 11.17 8.26
C THR A 297 -1.12 10.67 9.57
N LEU A 298 -0.82 11.38 10.67
CA LEU A 298 -1.52 11.24 11.94
C LEU A 298 -2.46 12.41 12.15
N THR A 299 -3.60 12.19 12.81
CA THR A 299 -4.55 13.28 13.09
C THR A 299 -4.73 13.50 14.59
N LYS A 300 -4.80 14.76 14.99
CA LYS A 300 -4.88 15.18 16.40
C LYS A 300 -6.06 16.11 16.61
N LYS A 301 -7.00 15.70 17.47
CA LYS A 301 -8.09 16.56 17.92
C LYS A 301 -7.64 17.40 19.09
N CYS A 302 -7.98 18.69 19.05
CA CYS A 302 -7.82 19.62 20.15
C CYS A 302 -9.20 20.22 20.43
N GLY A 303 -9.98 19.55 21.26
CA GLY A 303 -11.23 20.09 21.77
C GLY A 303 -11.00 20.97 22.99
N SER A 304 -11.95 21.86 23.29
CA SER A 304 -12.09 22.38 24.65
C SER A 304 -12.40 21.21 25.57
N LEU A 305 -11.76 21.11 26.74
CA LEU A 305 -12.12 20.11 27.76
C LEU A 305 -13.65 20.09 27.92
N SER A 306 -14.27 18.92 27.79
CA SER A 306 -15.72 18.80 27.97
C SER A 306 -16.07 19.14 29.42
N CYS A 307 -16.68 20.31 29.64
CA CYS A 307 -17.38 20.58 30.88
C CYS A 307 -18.56 19.60 30.98
N GLN A 308 -18.48 18.62 31.87
CA GLN A 308 -19.67 17.85 32.24
C GLN A 308 -20.57 18.76 33.10
N ALA A 309 -21.72 19.14 32.54
CA ALA A 309 -22.79 19.76 33.32
C ALA A 309 -23.50 18.65 34.12
N TYR A 310 -23.29 18.62 35.43
CA TYR A 310 -24.12 17.83 36.33
C TYR A 310 -25.22 18.72 36.92
N PHE A 311 -26.47 18.24 36.87
CA PHE A 311 -27.58 18.86 37.60
C PHE A 311 -27.54 18.37 39.06
N VAL A 312 -27.36 19.28 40.01
CA VAL A 312 -27.60 18.99 41.42
C VAL A 312 -29.04 19.39 41.72
N ALA A 313 -29.87 18.41 42.06
CA ALA A 313 -31.23 18.65 42.54
C ALA A 313 -31.19 18.83 44.06
N GLU A 314 -31.27 20.07 44.53
CA GLU A 314 -31.65 20.38 45.91
C GLU A 314 -33.06 20.98 45.89
N GLY A 315 -33.94 20.45 46.76
CA GLY A 315 -35.25 20.98 47.15
C GLY A 315 -35.95 21.98 46.23
N SER A 316 -36.94 21.48 45.48
CA SER A 316 -38.07 22.18 44.82
C SER A 316 -37.83 23.47 44.01
N SER A 317 -36.59 23.92 43.75
CA SER A 317 -36.35 25.05 42.84
C SER A 317 -35.06 24.89 42.04
N THR A 318 -35.20 24.73 40.72
CA THR A 318 -34.10 24.73 39.75
C THR A 318 -33.51 26.13 39.62
N LYS A 319 -32.27 26.35 40.07
CA LYS A 319 -31.48 27.56 39.76
C LYS A 319 -30.12 27.23 39.15
N LEU A 320 -29.67 28.20 38.35
CA LEU A 320 -28.58 28.22 37.36
C LEU A 320 -27.30 27.45 37.73
N ALA A 321 -26.78 26.71 36.74
CA ALA A 321 -25.58 25.88 36.79
C ALA A 321 -24.31 26.64 37.24
N ARG A 322 -23.58 26.09 38.22
CA ARG A 322 -22.16 26.37 38.43
C ARG A 322 -21.34 25.34 37.66
N SER A 323 -20.63 25.80 36.63
CA SER A 323 -19.58 25.04 35.95
C SER A 323 -18.34 24.99 36.85
N ILE A 324 -17.97 23.81 37.32
CA ILE A 324 -16.66 23.57 37.96
C ILE A 324 -15.75 22.97 36.89
N CYS A 325 -14.75 23.75 36.47
CA CYS A 325 -13.61 23.22 35.72
C CYS A 325 -12.55 22.81 36.75
N THR A 326 -12.35 21.51 36.95
CA THR A 326 -11.18 21.03 37.70
C THR A 326 -9.95 21.05 36.80
N VAL A 327 -8.92 21.75 37.27
CA VAL A 327 -7.59 21.93 36.65
C VAL A 327 -6.82 20.63 36.59
#